data_AF-A0A3L7W9E5-F1
#
_entry.id   AF-A0A3L7W9E5-F1
#
_cell.length_a   1.000
_cell.length_b   1.000
_cell.length_c   1.000
_cell.angle_alpha   90.00
_cell.angle_beta   90.00
_cell.angle_gamma   90.00
#
_symmetry.space_group_name_H-M   'P 1'
#
loop_
_entity.id
_entity.type
_entity.pdbx_description
1 polymer ?
#
loop_
_entity_poly.entity_id
_entity_poly.type
_entity_poly.pdbx_seq_one_letter_code
_entity_poly.pdbx_strand_id
1 'polypeptide(L)'
;MRSALPPVTSARLRRIAEYFVAQEELLHEMQRQVEMETAPLAELLIRQQTTMSQTMANLEERLRPLNEYADAEEANLGALEQRMNGAGMDFVARSFSEYLAMQRERIAETRSHIDEQRAPFIRYDEDSRATVEVVLSRFDDDLGSLEQNLSEQRRVMLRMLDAMRSESFASAKELLLGREATMEEMARTGVTDPAEISQRLHTLRSEVATDGGNAHVQQVIAATDASDQRLGAAATSRSRTARALPAGVAPEAEAAPAAPESAGEASTA
;
A
#
# COMPACT_ATOMS: atom_id res chain seq x y z
N MET A 1 -15.25 -11.19 0.44
CA MET A 1 -15.70 -12.09 1.52
C MET A 1 -14.87 -11.78 2.76
N ARG A 2 -15.47 -11.20 3.81
CA ARG A 2 -14.77 -10.92 5.07
C ARG A 2 -14.50 -12.25 5.77
N SER A 3 -13.26 -12.71 5.79
CA SER A 3 -12.86 -13.82 6.64
C SER A 3 -12.89 -13.31 8.08
N ALA A 4 -13.99 -13.59 8.79
CA ALA A 4 -14.06 -13.32 10.22
C ALA A 4 -13.07 -14.28 10.91
N LEU A 5 -11.91 -13.75 11.29
CA LEU A 5 -10.98 -14.47 12.15
C LEU A 5 -11.74 -14.90 13.43
N PRO A 6 -11.56 -16.14 13.92
CA PRO A 6 -12.17 -16.57 15.18
C PRO A 6 -11.75 -15.61 16.31
N PRO A 7 -12.55 -15.44 17.38
CA PRO A 7 -12.24 -14.49 18.44
C PRO A 7 -10.88 -14.82 19.06
N VAL A 8 -9.85 -14.11 18.63
CA VAL A 8 -8.49 -14.32 19.10
C VAL A 8 -8.41 -13.73 20.51
N THR A 9 -8.35 -14.59 21.53
CA THR A 9 -8.23 -14.20 22.94
C THR A 9 -6.84 -13.63 23.25
N SER A 10 -5.83 -13.92 22.43
CA SER A 10 -4.50 -13.32 22.55
C SER A 10 -4.46 -11.88 22.01
N ALA A 11 -4.21 -10.92 22.90
CA ALA A 11 -4.04 -9.51 22.55
C ALA A 11 -2.90 -9.27 21.53
N ARG A 12 -1.85 -10.11 21.54
CA ARG A 12 -0.73 -9.97 20.60
C ARG A 12 -1.09 -10.39 19.18
N LEU A 13 -1.80 -11.51 19.02
CA LEU A 13 -2.26 -11.97 17.71
C LEU A 13 -3.34 -11.05 17.14
N ARG A 14 -4.22 -10.52 17.99
CA ARG A 14 -5.19 -9.49 17.59
C ARG A 14 -4.49 -8.23 17.08
N ARG A 15 -3.50 -7.70 17.81
CA ARG A 15 -2.72 -6.54 17.39
C ARG A 15 -2.02 -6.74 16.04
N ILE A 16 -1.50 -7.95 15.78
CA ILE A 16 -0.89 -8.29 14.48
C ILE A 16 -1.95 -8.26 13.37
N ALA A 17 -3.11 -8.88 13.59
CA ALA A 17 -4.19 -8.89 12.60
C ALA A 17 -4.76 -7.48 12.34
N GLU A 18 -5.02 -6.70 13.39
CA GLU A 18 -5.48 -5.31 13.29
C GLU A 18 -4.48 -4.44 12.54
N TYR A 19 -3.18 -4.62 12.75
CA TYR A 19 -2.14 -3.90 12.00
C TYR A 19 -2.22 -4.17 10.50
N PHE A 20 -2.40 -5.42 10.08
CA PHE A 20 -2.51 -5.76 8.65
C PHE A 20 -3.76 -5.18 8.01
N VAL A 21 -4.89 -5.24 8.70
CA VAL A 21 -6.15 -4.64 8.21
C VAL A 21 -6.01 -3.12 8.10
N ALA A 22 -5.44 -2.46 9.10
CA ALA A 22 -5.23 -1.01 9.07
C ALA A 22 -4.27 -0.57 7.95
N GLN A 23 -3.24 -1.38 7.65
CA GLN A 23 -2.33 -1.13 6.52
C GLN A 23 -3.04 -1.27 5.16
N GLU A 24 -3.89 -2.29 5.00
CA GLU A 24 -4.68 -2.46 3.78
C GLU A 24 -5.65 -1.29 3.56
N GLU A 25 -6.35 -0.85 4.61
CA GLU A 25 -7.26 0.30 4.55
C GLU A 25 -6.52 1.59 4.23
N LEU A 26 -5.35 1.83 4.84
CA LEU A 26 -4.52 3.00 4.57
C LEU A 26 -4.07 3.04 3.10
N LEU A 27 -3.61 1.91 2.54
CA LEU A 27 -3.17 1.86 1.15
C LEU A 27 -4.29 2.16 0.16
N HIS A 28 -5.49 1.63 0.41
CA HIS A 28 -6.66 1.93 -0.43
C HIS A 28 -7.07 3.40 -0.35
N GLU A 29 -7.04 3.99 0.84
CA GLU A 29 -7.35 5.41 1.02
C GLU A 29 -6.31 6.30 0.34
N MET A 30 -5.02 5.99 0.51
CA MET A 30 -3.94 6.71 -0.17
C MET A 30 -4.07 6.62 -1.70
N GLN A 31 -4.36 5.44 -2.24
CA GLN A 31 -4.60 5.26 -3.67
C GLN A 31 -5.75 6.16 -4.15
N ARG A 32 -6.87 6.14 -3.43
CA ARG A 32 -8.03 6.97 -3.77
C ARG A 32 -7.72 8.45 -3.75
N GLN A 33 -6.96 8.91 -2.76
CA GLN A 33 -6.55 10.31 -2.65
C GLN A 33 -5.61 10.71 -3.78
N VAL A 34 -4.63 9.87 -4.12
CA VAL A 34 -3.75 10.10 -5.27
C VAL A 34 -4.57 10.20 -6.55
N GLU A 35 -5.50 9.28 -6.78
CA GLU A 35 -6.39 9.32 -7.95
C GLU A 35 -7.23 10.59 -8.00
N MET A 36 -7.79 11.03 -6.86
CA MET A 36 -8.57 12.27 -6.77
C MET A 36 -7.75 13.53 -7.06
N GLU A 37 -6.51 13.58 -6.61
CA GLU A 37 -5.64 14.76 -6.80
C GLU A 37 -4.95 14.76 -8.18
N THR A 38 -4.65 13.57 -8.74
CA THR A 38 -3.97 13.45 -10.04
C THR A 38 -4.94 13.53 -11.22
N ALA A 39 -6.19 13.10 -11.08
CA ALA A 39 -7.16 13.12 -12.18
C ALA A 39 -7.43 14.54 -12.75
N PRO A 40 -7.63 15.59 -11.93
CA PRO A 40 -7.80 16.96 -12.44
C PRO A 40 -6.57 17.47 -13.20
N LEU A 41 -5.36 17.11 -12.76
CA LEU A 41 -4.11 17.48 -13.42
C LEU A 41 -3.98 16.80 -14.78
N ALA A 42 -4.29 15.49 -14.85
CA ALA A 42 -4.32 14.76 -16.11
C ALA A 42 -5.36 15.34 -17.08
N GLU A 43 -6.55 15.67 -16.59
CA GLU A 43 -7.58 16.31 -17.40
C GLU A 43 -7.15 17.69 -17.90
N LEU A 44 -6.52 18.51 -17.06
CA LEU A 44 -5.97 19.81 -17.43
C LEU A 44 -4.93 19.68 -18.55
N LEU A 45 -4.01 18.73 -18.44
CA LEU A 45 -2.99 18.45 -19.46
C LEU A 45 -3.61 18.05 -20.80
N ILE A 46 -4.60 17.16 -20.79
CA ILE A 46 -5.33 16.75 -22.00
C ILE A 46 -6.04 17.94 -22.65
N ARG A 47 -6.72 18.77 -21.85
CA ARG A 47 -7.38 19.98 -22.34
C ARG A 47 -6.37 20.96 -22.93
N GLN A 48 -5.25 21.20 -22.25
CA GLN A 48 -4.20 22.09 -22.72
C GLN A 48 -3.58 21.60 -24.04
N GLN A 49 -3.29 20.31 -24.16
CA GLN A 49 -2.79 19.70 -25.40
C GLN A 49 -3.80 19.86 -26.54
N THR A 50 -5.09 19.64 -26.26
CA THR A 50 -6.17 19.81 -27.24
C THR A 50 -6.26 21.26 -27.69
N THR A 51 -6.26 22.21 -26.76
CA THR A 51 -6.28 23.64 -27.07
C THR A 51 -5.05 24.04 -27.90
N MET A 52 -3.85 23.59 -27.54
CA MET A 52 -2.62 23.87 -28.28
C MET A 52 -2.71 23.34 -29.73
N SER A 53 -3.17 22.10 -29.88
CA SER A 53 -3.33 21.46 -31.19
C SER A 53 -4.30 22.25 -32.07
N GLN A 54 -5.42 22.71 -31.50
CA GLN A 54 -6.38 23.57 -32.20
C GLN A 54 -5.78 24.93 -32.57
N THR A 55 -5.02 25.56 -31.67
CA THR A 55 -4.36 26.84 -31.98
C THR A 55 -3.33 26.71 -33.08
N MET A 56 -2.56 25.61 -33.10
CA MET A 56 -1.59 25.33 -34.17
C MET A 56 -2.29 25.03 -35.49
N ALA A 57 -3.36 24.24 -35.50
CA ALA A 57 -4.15 23.99 -36.71
C ALA A 57 -4.75 25.29 -37.29
N ASN A 58 -5.27 26.16 -36.42
CA ASN A 58 -5.78 27.48 -36.83
C ASN A 58 -4.68 28.38 -37.39
N LEU A 59 -3.47 28.33 -36.79
CA LEU A 59 -2.31 29.08 -37.28
C LEU A 59 -1.89 28.54 -38.66
N GLU A 60 -1.83 27.23 -38.84
CA GLU A 60 -1.50 26.59 -40.11
C GLU A 60 -2.52 26.93 -41.20
N GLU A 61 -3.81 26.96 -40.87
CA GLU A 61 -4.84 27.39 -41.82
C GLU A 61 -4.69 28.87 -42.22
N ARG A 62 -4.29 29.75 -41.29
CA ARG A 62 -3.99 31.16 -41.60
C ARG A 62 -2.71 31.33 -42.43
N LEU A 63 -1.73 30.45 -42.24
CA LEU A 63 -0.46 30.46 -42.98
C LEU A 63 -0.56 29.73 -44.32
N ARG A 64 -1.62 28.93 -44.54
CA ARG A 64 -1.82 28.15 -45.77
C ARG A 64 -1.74 29.00 -47.04
N PRO A 65 -2.42 30.17 -47.15
CA PRO A 65 -2.33 30.98 -48.36
C PRO A 65 -0.92 31.50 -48.65
N LEU A 66 -0.13 31.81 -47.60
CA LEU A 66 1.25 32.27 -47.76
C LEU A 66 2.18 31.14 -48.23
N ASN A 67 1.97 29.93 -47.71
CA ASN A 67 2.68 28.74 -48.19
C ASN A 67 2.33 28.43 -49.65
N GLU A 68 1.03 28.41 -49.99
CA GLU A 68 0.57 28.18 -51.36
C GLU A 68 1.13 29.22 -52.34
N TYR A 69 1.23 30.49 -51.92
CA TYR A 69 1.87 31.54 -52.70
C TYR A 69 3.36 31.29 -52.90
N ALA A 70 4.10 30.99 -51.83
CA ALA A 70 5.53 30.69 -51.90
C ALA A 70 5.82 29.47 -52.80
N ASP A 71 5.01 28.42 -52.69
CA ASP A 71 5.14 27.20 -53.49
C ASP A 71 4.80 27.46 -54.98
N ALA A 72 3.77 28.25 -55.26
CA ALA A 72 3.41 28.63 -56.62
C ALA A 72 4.50 29.50 -57.28
N GLU A 73 5.09 30.46 -56.56
CA GLU A 73 6.21 31.26 -57.04
C GLU A 73 7.46 30.40 -57.26
N GLU A 74 7.78 29.48 -56.35
CA GLU A 74 8.92 28.57 -56.53
C GLU A 74 8.75 27.68 -57.77
N ALA A 75 7.55 27.12 -57.98
CA ALA A 75 7.23 26.33 -59.16
C ALA A 75 7.30 27.18 -60.46
N ASN A 76 6.81 28.42 -60.42
CA ASN A 76 6.88 29.34 -61.56
C ASN A 76 8.32 29.71 -61.92
N LEU A 77 9.16 30.00 -60.92
CA LEU A 77 10.58 30.28 -61.13
C LEU A 77 11.30 29.06 -61.73
N GLY A 78 11.05 27.86 -61.20
CA GLY A 78 11.60 26.62 -61.75
C GLY A 78 11.20 26.38 -63.20
N ALA A 79 9.92 26.59 -63.53
CA ALA A 79 9.41 26.46 -64.90
C ALA A 79 9.95 27.55 -65.86
N LEU A 80 10.24 28.74 -65.34
CA LEU A 80 10.85 29.83 -66.11
C LEU A 80 12.32 29.51 -66.42
N GLU A 81 13.09 29.08 -65.42
CA GLU A 81 14.49 28.65 -65.60
C GLU A 81 14.63 27.49 -66.58
N GLN A 82 13.76 26.48 -66.46
CA GLN A 82 13.79 25.32 -67.35
C GLN A 82 13.52 25.73 -68.80
N ARG A 83 12.61 26.68 -69.04
CA ARG A 83 12.32 27.22 -70.38
C ARG A 83 13.48 28.07 -70.92
N MET A 84 14.11 28.89 -70.09
CA MET A 84 15.24 29.74 -70.50
C MET A 84 16.47 28.90 -70.87
N ASN A 85 16.77 27.88 -70.08
CA ASN A 85 17.88 26.95 -70.33
C ASN A 85 17.60 26.02 -71.51
N GLY A 86 16.35 25.54 -71.66
CA GLY A 86 15.95 24.65 -72.76
C GLY A 86 15.86 25.32 -74.13
N ALA A 87 15.61 26.63 -74.18
CA ALA A 87 15.51 27.40 -75.43
C ALA A 87 16.86 27.91 -75.96
N GLY A 88 17.98 27.64 -75.29
CA GLY A 88 19.31 28.13 -75.68
C GLY A 88 19.47 29.65 -75.52
N MET A 89 18.70 30.26 -74.62
CA MET A 89 18.63 31.72 -74.43
C MET A 89 19.61 32.20 -73.35
N ASP A 90 20.88 31.77 -73.42
CA ASP A 90 21.91 32.03 -72.39
C ASP A 90 22.18 33.51 -72.11
N PHE A 91 21.92 34.39 -73.09
CA PHE A 91 22.01 35.83 -72.92
C PHE A 91 20.87 36.37 -72.04
N VAL A 92 19.64 35.88 -72.28
CA VAL A 92 18.45 36.25 -71.51
C VAL A 92 18.51 35.62 -70.11
N ALA A 93 19.01 34.39 -70.00
CA ALA A 93 19.30 33.74 -68.71
C ALA A 93 20.21 34.59 -67.82
N ARG A 94 21.27 35.17 -68.39
CA ARG A 94 22.19 36.06 -67.67
C ARG A 94 21.52 37.37 -67.26
N SER A 95 20.70 37.99 -68.10
CA SER A 95 20.04 39.26 -67.77
C SER A 95 18.96 39.14 -66.69
N PHE A 96 18.31 37.97 -66.56
CA PHE A 96 17.29 37.72 -65.52
C PHE A 96 17.85 37.00 -64.28
N SER A 97 19.12 36.61 -64.27
CA SER A 97 19.73 35.88 -63.14
C SER A 97 19.61 36.62 -61.81
N GLU A 98 19.81 37.94 -61.81
CA GLU A 98 19.67 38.79 -60.63
C GLU A 98 18.22 38.87 -60.14
N TYR A 99 17.26 38.95 -61.07
CA TYR A 99 15.83 38.91 -60.74
C TYR A 99 15.42 37.54 -60.16
N LEU A 100 15.89 36.43 -60.72
CA LEU A 100 15.63 35.09 -60.21
C LEU A 100 16.23 34.89 -58.81
N ALA A 101 17.44 35.40 -58.57
CA ALA A 101 18.06 35.38 -57.26
C ALA A 101 17.25 36.17 -56.23
N MET A 102 16.83 37.39 -56.57
CA MET A 102 15.98 38.23 -55.72
C MET A 102 14.63 37.56 -55.40
N GLN A 103 14.00 36.87 -56.37
CA GLN A 103 12.73 36.18 -56.12
C GLN A 103 12.91 34.95 -55.23
N ARG A 104 13.99 34.18 -55.39
CA ARG A 104 14.33 33.10 -54.46
C ARG A 104 14.56 33.60 -53.04
N GLU A 105 15.26 34.73 -52.89
CA GLU A 105 15.49 35.37 -51.59
C GLU A 105 14.16 35.78 -50.94
N ARG A 106 13.24 36.38 -51.69
CA ARG A 106 11.88 36.70 -51.21
C ARG A 106 11.07 35.48 -50.77
N ILE A 107 11.14 34.38 -51.51
CA ILE A 107 10.47 33.12 -51.14
C ILE A 107 11.07 32.58 -49.84
N ALA A 108 12.40 32.59 -49.72
CA ALA A 108 13.08 32.16 -48.50
C ALA A 108 12.72 33.06 -47.30
N GLU A 109 12.66 34.37 -47.49
CA GLU A 109 12.22 35.35 -46.48
C GLU A 109 10.77 35.09 -46.05
N THR A 110 9.88 34.83 -47.01
CA THR A 110 8.47 34.48 -46.73
C THR A 110 8.38 33.20 -45.88
N ARG A 111 9.14 32.16 -46.22
CA ARG A 111 9.20 30.92 -45.44
C ARG A 111 9.78 31.14 -44.04
N SER A 112 10.83 31.95 -43.92
CA SER A 112 11.39 32.34 -42.61
C SER A 112 10.35 33.03 -41.74
N HIS A 113 9.57 33.97 -42.30
CA HIS A 113 8.53 34.66 -41.55
C HIS A 113 7.38 33.72 -41.14
N ILE A 114 7.03 32.72 -41.95
CA ILE A 114 6.06 31.69 -41.58
C ILE A 114 6.56 30.90 -40.37
N ASP A 115 7.83 30.50 -40.36
CA ASP A 115 8.43 29.77 -39.25
C ASP A 115 8.58 30.63 -37.98
N GLU A 116 8.96 31.90 -38.14
CA GLU A 116 9.00 32.89 -37.06
C GLU A 116 7.63 33.10 -36.40
N GLN A 117 6.54 32.98 -37.15
CA GLN A 117 5.18 33.06 -36.61
C GLN A 117 4.77 31.79 -35.83
N ARG A 118 5.35 30.62 -36.14
CA ARG A 118 5.08 29.36 -35.44
C ARG A 118 5.92 29.20 -34.18
N ALA A 119 7.16 29.69 -34.19
CA ALA A 119 8.13 29.49 -33.12
C ALA A 119 7.64 29.87 -31.71
N PRO A 120 6.90 30.98 -31.49
CA PRO A 120 6.42 31.34 -30.15
C PRO A 120 5.44 30.32 -29.56
N PHE A 121 4.58 29.71 -30.39
CA PHE A 121 3.60 28.73 -29.94
C PHE A 121 4.25 27.39 -29.57
N ILE A 122 5.25 26.98 -30.34
CA ILE A 122 6.06 25.79 -30.05
C ILE A 122 6.78 25.96 -28.72
N ARG A 123 7.47 27.11 -28.53
CA ARG A 123 8.16 27.41 -27.27
C ARG A 123 7.20 27.45 -26.09
N TYR A 124 6.04 28.08 -26.26
CA TYR A 124 5.03 28.14 -25.21
C TYR A 124 4.49 26.74 -24.83
N ASP A 125 4.32 25.82 -25.79
CA ASP A 125 3.94 24.43 -25.52
C ASP A 125 5.04 23.69 -24.74
N GLU A 126 6.30 23.85 -25.15
CA GLU A 126 7.46 23.26 -24.47
C GLU A 126 7.61 23.78 -23.04
N ASP A 127 7.56 25.11 -22.85
CA ASP A 127 7.66 25.77 -21.54
C ASP A 127 6.51 25.36 -20.62
N SER A 128 5.31 25.20 -21.17
CA SER A 128 4.14 24.74 -20.42
C SER A 128 4.33 23.32 -19.90
N ARG A 129 4.82 22.40 -20.74
CA ARG A 129 5.13 21.02 -20.32
C ARG A 129 6.22 20.99 -19.27
N ALA A 130 7.31 21.74 -19.50
CA ALA A 130 8.40 21.85 -18.54
C ALA A 130 7.94 22.38 -17.17
N THR A 131 7.02 23.34 -17.16
CA THR A 131 6.43 23.88 -15.91
C THR A 131 5.69 22.79 -15.12
N VAL A 132 4.91 21.94 -15.81
CA VAL A 132 4.20 20.84 -15.15
C VAL A 132 5.18 19.82 -14.58
N GLU A 133 6.21 19.45 -15.34
CA GLU A 133 7.26 18.53 -14.86
C GLU A 133 7.97 19.07 -13.61
N VAL A 134 8.28 20.38 -13.57
CA VAL A 134 8.87 21.01 -12.37
C VAL A 134 7.93 20.90 -11.17
N VAL A 135 6.64 21.14 -11.35
CA VAL A 135 5.65 20.99 -10.26
C VAL A 135 5.55 19.55 -9.77
N LEU A 136 5.67 18.57 -10.68
CA LEU A 136 5.61 17.15 -10.34
C LEU A 136 6.91 16.62 -9.71
N SER A 137 8.07 17.17 -10.06
CA SER A 137 9.38 16.72 -9.55
C SER A 137 9.50 16.75 -8.03
N ARG A 138 8.73 17.60 -7.33
CA ARG A 138 8.69 17.63 -5.87
C ARG A 138 8.24 16.29 -5.26
N PHE A 139 7.46 15.51 -6.00
CA PHE A 139 6.96 14.22 -5.56
C PHE A 139 8.02 13.12 -5.69
N ASP A 140 9.09 13.32 -6.46
CA ASP A 140 10.11 12.29 -6.68
C ASP A 140 10.83 11.94 -5.36
N ASP A 141 11.16 12.95 -4.56
CA ASP A 141 11.79 12.76 -3.24
C ASP A 141 10.86 12.03 -2.26
N ASP A 142 9.57 12.38 -2.27
CA ASP A 142 8.55 11.76 -1.44
C ASP A 142 8.28 10.30 -1.88
N LEU A 143 8.24 10.04 -3.19
CA LEU A 143 8.10 8.70 -3.75
C LEU A 143 9.31 7.84 -3.40
N GLY A 144 10.53 8.36 -3.54
CA GLY A 144 11.74 7.65 -3.14
C GLY A 144 11.73 7.31 -1.64
N SER A 145 11.29 8.24 -0.80
CA SER A 145 11.13 8.02 0.65
C SER A 145 10.06 6.95 0.95
N LEU A 146 8.95 6.96 0.22
CA LEU A 146 7.88 5.98 0.37
C LEU A 146 8.32 4.58 -0.08
N GLU A 147 9.04 4.47 -1.19
CA GLU A 147 9.63 3.22 -1.67
C GLU A 147 10.59 2.62 -0.65
N GLN A 148 11.46 3.44 -0.07
CA GLN A 148 12.36 3.01 0.98
C GLN A 148 11.57 2.48 2.19
N ASN A 149 10.61 3.24 2.68
CA ASN A 149 9.79 2.85 3.83
C ASN A 149 9.02 1.54 3.57
N LEU A 150 8.42 1.37 2.38
CA LEU A 150 7.74 0.14 2.00
C LEU A 150 8.71 -1.06 1.94
N SER A 151 9.93 -0.85 1.44
CA SER A 151 10.95 -1.89 1.42
C SER A 151 11.34 -2.34 2.84
N GLU A 152 11.47 -1.39 3.77
CA GLU A 152 11.77 -1.66 5.17
C GLU A 152 10.61 -2.38 5.87
N GLN A 153 9.38 -1.93 5.65
CA GLN A 153 8.18 -2.59 6.16
C GLN A 153 8.07 -4.02 5.63
N ARG A 154 8.28 -4.24 4.33
CA ARG A 154 8.30 -5.59 3.73
C ARG A 154 9.37 -6.46 4.39
N ARG A 155 10.57 -5.92 4.63
CA ARG A 155 11.66 -6.65 5.30
C ARG A 155 11.29 -7.01 6.74
N VAL A 156 10.63 -6.12 7.48
CA VAL A 156 10.13 -6.39 8.83
C VAL A 156 9.07 -7.49 8.80
N MET A 157 8.09 -7.40 7.90
CA MET A 157 7.04 -8.40 7.74
C MET A 157 7.59 -9.78 7.39
N LEU A 158 8.55 -9.86 6.47
CA LEU A 158 9.20 -11.12 6.11
C LEU A 158 9.93 -11.72 7.31
N ARG A 159 10.67 -10.92 8.10
CA ARG A 159 11.29 -11.40 9.34
C ARG A 159 10.26 -11.89 10.37
N MET A 160 9.11 -11.24 10.48
CA MET A 160 8.03 -11.72 11.35
C MET A 160 7.45 -13.05 10.88
N LEU A 161 7.24 -13.22 9.57
CA LEU A 161 6.79 -14.47 8.97
C LEU A 161 7.83 -15.58 9.15
N ASP A 162 9.11 -15.28 8.97
CA ASP A 162 10.21 -16.22 9.18
C ASP A 162 10.30 -16.63 10.66
N ALA A 163 10.10 -15.69 11.59
CA ALA A 163 10.01 -16.02 13.02
C ALA A 163 8.81 -16.93 13.33
N MET A 164 7.65 -16.69 12.71
CA MET A 164 6.47 -17.57 12.85
C MET A 164 6.64 -18.93 12.14
N ARG A 165 7.55 -19.03 11.18
CA ARG A 165 7.91 -20.28 10.48
C ARG A 165 9.11 -20.98 11.10
N SER A 166 9.76 -20.34 12.08
CA SER A 166 10.94 -20.91 12.72
C SER A 166 10.59 -22.24 13.38
N GLU A 167 11.53 -23.18 13.31
CA GLU A 167 11.40 -24.49 13.96
C GLU A 167 11.07 -24.34 15.45
N SER A 168 11.64 -23.35 16.13
CA SER A 168 11.32 -23.05 17.52
C SER A 168 9.88 -22.61 17.76
N PHE A 169 9.31 -21.80 16.86
CA PHE A 169 7.91 -21.43 16.98
C PHE A 169 7.01 -22.62 16.66
N ALA A 170 7.38 -23.46 15.70
CA ALA A 170 6.68 -24.69 15.38
C ALA A 170 6.67 -25.66 16.57
N SER A 171 7.81 -25.91 17.22
CA SER A 171 7.91 -26.75 18.41
C SER A 171 7.11 -26.18 19.59
N ALA A 172 7.17 -24.87 19.82
CA ALA A 172 6.36 -24.23 20.86
C ALA A 172 4.85 -24.36 20.58
N LYS A 173 4.44 -24.22 19.32
CA LYS A 173 3.05 -24.40 18.89
C LYS A 173 2.60 -25.85 19.06
N GLU A 174 3.42 -26.81 18.64
CA GLU A 174 3.13 -28.24 18.78
C GLU A 174 2.96 -28.65 20.24
N LEU A 175 3.85 -28.18 21.13
CA LEU A 175 3.70 -28.37 22.57
C LEU A 175 2.36 -27.83 23.08
N LEU A 176 1.99 -26.60 22.71
CA LEU A 176 0.74 -25.98 23.16
C LEU A 176 -0.50 -26.69 22.61
N LEU A 177 -0.46 -27.18 21.37
CA LEU A 177 -1.53 -27.96 20.77
C LEU A 177 -1.65 -29.35 21.42
N GLY A 178 -0.55 -30.06 21.61
CA GLY A 178 -0.56 -31.36 22.31
C GLY A 178 -1.13 -31.22 23.72
N ARG A 179 -0.74 -30.15 24.42
CA ARG A 179 -1.23 -29.83 25.77
C ARG A 179 -2.73 -29.56 25.78
N GLU A 180 -3.24 -28.82 24.80
CA GLU A 180 -4.68 -28.56 24.64
C GLU A 180 -5.44 -29.85 24.31
N ALA A 181 -4.94 -30.69 23.41
CA ALA A 181 -5.53 -31.99 23.10
C ALA A 181 -5.60 -32.91 24.33
N THR A 182 -4.54 -32.97 25.15
CA THR A 182 -4.55 -33.75 26.41
C THR A 182 -5.58 -33.19 27.40
N MET A 183 -5.67 -31.87 27.53
CA MET A 183 -6.70 -31.22 28.37
C MET A 183 -8.10 -31.50 27.88
N GLU A 184 -8.32 -31.49 26.56
CA GLU A 184 -9.60 -31.82 25.94
C GLU A 184 -9.98 -33.28 26.19
N GLU A 185 -9.03 -34.22 26.04
CA GLU A 185 -9.22 -35.64 26.36
C GLU A 185 -9.59 -35.85 27.84
N MET A 186 -8.88 -35.18 28.76
CA MET A 186 -9.20 -35.23 30.19
C MET A 186 -10.59 -34.68 30.49
N ALA A 187 -10.98 -33.58 29.84
CA ALA A 187 -12.32 -33.03 29.96
C ALA A 187 -13.39 -34.00 29.44
N ARG A 188 -13.15 -34.65 28.29
CA ARG A 188 -14.07 -35.66 27.72
C ARG A 188 -14.19 -36.92 28.58
N THR A 189 -13.10 -37.34 29.22
CA THR A 189 -13.06 -38.51 30.11
C THR A 189 -13.52 -38.20 31.54
N GLY A 190 -13.80 -36.93 31.86
CA GLY A 190 -14.29 -36.50 33.17
C GLY A 190 -13.21 -36.45 34.25
N VAL A 191 -11.92 -36.47 33.88
CA VAL A 191 -10.82 -36.31 34.82
C VAL A 191 -10.82 -34.88 35.35
N THR A 192 -11.02 -34.73 36.66
CA THR A 192 -11.13 -33.42 37.32
C THR A 192 -10.14 -33.22 38.46
N ASP A 193 -9.33 -34.24 38.79
CA ASP A 193 -8.29 -34.12 39.81
C ASP A 193 -7.13 -33.25 39.30
N PRO A 194 -6.87 -32.07 39.89
CA PRO A 194 -5.80 -31.19 39.43
C PRO A 194 -4.40 -31.81 39.59
N ALA A 195 -4.21 -32.77 40.50
CA ALA A 195 -2.93 -33.48 40.65
C ALA A 195 -2.68 -34.44 39.48
N GLU A 196 -3.69 -35.23 39.11
CA GLU A 196 -3.64 -36.14 37.96
C GLU A 196 -3.47 -35.36 36.64
N ILE A 197 -4.19 -34.24 36.49
CA ILE A 197 -4.05 -33.34 35.35
C ILE A 197 -2.61 -32.79 35.26
N SER A 198 -2.07 -32.26 36.36
CA SER A 198 -0.70 -31.73 36.39
C SER A 198 0.35 -32.79 36.06
N GLN A 199 0.16 -34.04 36.51
CA GLN A 199 1.10 -35.13 36.25
C GLN A 199 1.10 -35.52 34.76
N ARG A 200 -0.08 -35.66 34.15
CA ARG A 200 -0.19 -36.01 32.72
C ARG A 200 0.40 -34.92 31.81
N LEU A 201 0.18 -33.65 32.13
CA LEU A 201 0.77 -32.53 31.38
C LEU A 201 2.30 -32.48 31.54
N HIS A 202 2.83 -32.85 32.71
CA HIS A 202 4.26 -32.93 32.94
C HIS A 202 4.92 -34.07 32.15
N THR A 203 4.25 -35.22 32.01
CA THR A 203 4.73 -36.33 31.17
C THR A 203 4.82 -35.92 29.71
N LEU A 204 3.78 -35.29 29.14
CA LEU A 204 3.79 -34.77 27.78
C LEU A 204 4.97 -33.81 27.53
N ARG A 205 5.26 -32.93 28.50
CA ARG A 205 6.41 -32.02 28.43
C ARG A 205 7.73 -32.78 28.40
N SER A 206 7.90 -33.82 29.22
CA SER A 206 9.15 -34.58 29.28
C SER A 206 9.49 -35.29 27.97
N GLU A 207 8.46 -35.57 27.14
CA GLU A 207 8.62 -36.14 25.80
C GLU A 207 9.07 -35.10 24.77
N VAL A 208 8.71 -33.83 24.95
CA VAL A 208 9.01 -32.71 24.02
C VAL A 208 10.29 -31.94 24.41
N ALA A 209 10.69 -31.96 25.68
CA ALA A 209 11.81 -31.16 26.21
C ALA A 209 13.22 -31.67 25.84
N THR A 210 13.34 -32.68 24.98
CA THR A 210 14.61 -33.29 24.57
C THR A 210 15.38 -32.49 23.50
N ASP A 211 14.74 -31.54 22.81
CA ASP A 211 15.38 -30.67 21.81
C ASP A 211 15.84 -29.33 22.40
N GLY A 212 16.98 -29.39 23.11
CA GLY A 212 17.52 -28.33 23.98
C GLY A 212 18.21 -27.13 23.31
N GLY A 213 17.75 -26.63 22.16
CA GLY A 213 18.48 -25.57 21.43
C GLY A 213 17.99 -24.13 21.64
N ASN A 214 16.69 -23.90 21.88
CA ASN A 214 16.10 -22.57 21.65
C ASN A 214 15.54 -21.90 22.92
N ALA A 215 16.06 -20.71 23.24
CA ALA A 215 15.66 -19.90 24.39
C ALA A 215 14.17 -19.54 24.42
N HIS A 216 13.52 -19.38 23.25
CA HIS A 216 12.08 -19.07 23.20
C HIS A 216 11.22 -20.27 23.62
N VAL A 217 11.57 -21.47 23.15
CA VAL A 217 10.89 -22.72 23.54
C VAL A 217 11.06 -22.95 25.04
N GLN A 218 12.25 -22.72 25.58
CA GLN A 218 12.51 -22.81 27.02
C GLN A 218 11.66 -21.83 27.84
N GLN A 219 11.46 -20.60 27.36
CA GLN A 219 10.57 -19.63 28.02
C GLN A 219 9.11 -20.08 28.00
N VAL A 220 8.63 -20.66 26.90
CA VAL A 220 7.27 -21.22 26.81
C VAL A 220 7.11 -22.38 27.78
N ILE A 221 8.06 -23.33 27.80
CA ILE A 221 8.07 -24.47 28.72
C ILE A 221 8.04 -23.99 30.18
N ALA A 222 8.88 -23.01 30.54
CA ALA A 222 8.92 -22.46 31.89
C ALA A 222 7.60 -21.78 32.29
N ALA A 223 6.94 -21.06 31.37
CA ALA A 223 5.66 -20.42 31.62
C ALA A 223 4.52 -21.45 31.77
N THR A 224 4.52 -22.53 30.99
CA THR A 224 3.56 -23.63 31.15
C THR A 224 3.81 -24.39 32.46
N ASP A 225 5.06 -24.65 32.81
CA ASP A 225 5.45 -25.33 34.05
C ASP A 225 5.00 -24.57 35.29
N ALA A 226 5.23 -23.26 35.32
CA ALA A 226 4.77 -22.41 36.42
C ALA A 226 3.23 -22.41 36.55
N SER A 227 2.51 -22.65 35.45
CA SER A 227 1.05 -22.74 35.47
C SER A 227 0.57 -24.11 35.97
N ASP A 228 1.23 -25.18 35.58
CA ASP A 228 0.92 -26.55 36.02
C ASP A 228 1.24 -26.76 37.50
N GLN A 229 2.38 -26.25 37.97
CA GLN A 229 2.73 -26.27 39.39
C GLN A 229 1.71 -25.54 40.26
N ARG A 230 1.16 -24.43 39.78
CA ARG A 230 0.07 -23.71 40.46
C ARG A 230 -1.21 -24.55 40.52
N LEU A 231 -1.52 -25.30 39.46
CA LEU A 231 -2.67 -26.20 39.41
C LEU A 231 -2.53 -27.37 40.41
N GLY A 232 -1.36 -28.02 40.45
CA GLY A 232 -1.08 -29.09 41.42
C GLY A 232 -1.00 -28.61 42.88
N ALA A 233 -0.45 -27.41 43.12
CA ALA A 233 -0.40 -26.81 44.46
C ALA A 233 -1.80 -26.45 44.99
N ALA A 234 -2.73 -26.05 44.12
CA ALA A 234 -4.12 -25.79 44.48
C ALA A 234 -4.85 -27.07 44.96
N ALA A 235 -4.59 -28.23 44.35
CA ALA A 235 -5.12 -29.51 44.82
C ALA A 235 -4.61 -29.88 46.22
N THR A 236 -3.32 -29.69 46.46
CA THR A 236 -2.69 -30.00 47.76
C THR A 236 -3.22 -29.10 48.88
N SER A 237 -3.53 -27.83 48.56
CA SER A 237 -4.10 -26.87 49.51
C SER A 237 -5.54 -27.24 49.88
N ARG A 238 -6.37 -27.69 48.93
CA ARG A 238 -7.75 -28.15 49.16
C ARG A 238 -7.83 -29.40 50.04
N SER A 239 -6.92 -30.35 49.85
CA SER A 239 -6.83 -31.57 50.67
C SER A 239 -6.39 -31.30 52.11
N ARG A 240 -5.62 -30.23 52.37
CA ARG A 240 -5.28 -29.81 53.74
C ARG A 240 -6.43 -29.12 54.46
N THR A 241 -7.20 -28.25 53.79
CA THR A 241 -8.37 -27.60 54.39
C THR A 241 -9.50 -28.61 54.66
N ALA A 242 -9.71 -29.59 53.80
CA ALA A 242 -10.71 -30.65 54.03
C ALA A 242 -10.34 -31.58 55.22
N ARG A 243 -9.04 -31.75 55.50
CA ARG A 243 -8.54 -32.56 56.62
C ARG A 243 -8.43 -31.77 57.94
N ALA A 244 -8.60 -30.45 57.91
CA ALA A 244 -8.49 -29.57 59.07
C ALA A 244 -9.85 -29.12 59.65
N LEU A 245 -10.94 -29.83 59.33
CA LEU A 245 -12.20 -29.72 60.08
C LEU A 245 -12.12 -30.61 61.33
N PRO A 246 -12.01 -30.05 62.55
CA PRO A 246 -12.17 -30.85 63.76
C PRO A 246 -13.61 -31.35 63.85
N ALA A 247 -13.77 -32.65 64.01
CA ALA A 247 -15.03 -33.26 64.41
C ALA A 247 -15.40 -32.74 65.81
N GLY A 248 -16.50 -31.99 65.89
CA GLY A 248 -17.13 -31.63 67.15
C GLY A 248 -17.13 -30.13 67.41
N VAL A 249 -18.22 -29.47 67.01
CA VAL A 249 -19.07 -28.63 67.88
C VAL A 249 -20.38 -28.38 67.13
N ALA A 250 -21.50 -28.91 67.66
CA ALA A 250 -22.77 -28.22 67.53
C ALA A 250 -22.73 -27.04 68.52
N PRO A 251 -23.30 -25.87 68.19
CA PRO A 251 -24.66 -25.64 68.70
C PRO A 251 -25.57 -24.76 67.82
N GLU A 252 -26.85 -24.91 68.13
CA GLU A 252 -27.92 -23.92 68.25
C GLU A 252 -28.21 -22.85 67.20
N ALA A 253 -29.52 -22.78 66.93
CA ALA A 253 -30.25 -21.80 66.16
C ALA A 253 -30.06 -20.36 66.64
N GLU A 254 -30.06 -19.41 65.70
CA GLU A 254 -30.69 -18.12 65.96
C GLU A 254 -31.20 -17.45 64.67
N ALA A 255 -32.28 -16.71 64.86
CA ALA A 255 -33.28 -16.23 63.93
C ALA A 255 -32.79 -15.21 62.88
N ALA A 256 -33.46 -15.25 61.72
CA ALA A 256 -33.58 -14.10 60.82
C ALA A 256 -34.37 -12.96 61.51
N PRO A 257 -34.16 -11.71 61.09
CA PRO A 257 -35.25 -11.12 60.31
C PRO A 257 -34.84 -10.16 59.18
N ALA A 258 -35.70 -10.19 58.16
CA ALA A 258 -36.25 -9.07 57.37
C ALA A 258 -35.30 -8.08 56.67
N ALA A 259 -35.26 -8.21 55.35
CA ALA A 259 -34.95 -7.13 54.41
C ALA A 259 -36.21 -6.31 54.10
N PRO A 260 -36.11 -4.98 53.90
CA PRO A 260 -37.11 -4.21 53.18
C PRO A 260 -36.68 -3.94 51.73
N GLU A 261 -37.66 -4.17 50.83
CA GLU A 261 -38.11 -3.29 49.72
C GLU A 261 -37.07 -2.73 48.73
N SER A 262 -37.04 -3.24 47.50
CA SER A 262 -37.83 -2.80 46.31
C SER A 262 -37.41 -1.40 45.81
N ALA A 263 -36.58 -1.35 44.76
CA ALA A 263 -37.02 -1.22 43.36
C ALA A 263 -37.59 0.18 43.05
N GLY A 264 -36.69 1.13 42.77
CA GLY A 264 -36.98 2.35 42.03
C GLY A 264 -36.49 2.19 40.59
N GLU A 265 -37.35 1.67 39.72
CA GLU A 265 -37.20 1.77 38.27
C GLU A 265 -37.70 3.12 37.78
N ALA A 266 -36.91 3.72 36.87
CA ALA A 266 -37.33 4.40 35.64
C ALA A 266 -38.24 5.64 35.76
N SER A 267 -38.25 6.61 34.86
CA SER A 267 -37.46 6.97 33.69
C SER A 267 -38.21 8.17 33.11
N THR A 268 -37.46 9.15 32.61
CA THR A 268 -37.80 10.05 31.49
C THR A 268 -39.03 10.97 31.56
N ALA A 269 -38.74 12.27 31.64
CA ALA A 269 -39.08 13.21 30.57
C ALA A 269 -37.81 13.99 30.19
#